data_AF-A0ABD0PIE9-F1
#
_entry.id   AF-A0ABD0PIE9-F1
#
_cell.length_a   1.000
_cell.length_b   1.000
_cell.length_c   1.000
_cell.angle_alpha   90.00
_cell.angle_beta   90.00
_cell.angle_gamma   90.00
#
_symmetry.space_group_name_H-M   'P 1'
#
loop_
_entity.id
_entity.type
_entity.pdbx_description
1 polymer ?
#
loop_
_entity_poly.entity_id
_entity_poly.type
_entity_poly.pdbx_seq_one_letter_code
_entity_poly.pdbx_strand_id
1 'polypeptide(L)' 'MILNSMHRYQPRLHVVVVDRSRDSQRYAHRNFCTFTFPETRFIAVTAYQNHR' A
#
# COMPACT_ATOMS: atom_id res chain seq x y z
N MET A 1 -2.50 -8.14 5.99
CA MET A 1 -1.11 -7.67 5.84
C MET A 1 -0.32 -8.20 7.02
N ILE A 2 0.85 -8.79 6.80
CA ILE A 2 1.75 -9.25 7.86
C ILE A 2 2.94 -8.30 7.88
N LEU A 3 3.27 -7.78 9.06
CA LEU A 3 4.42 -6.89 9.27
C LEU A 3 5.29 -7.47 10.38
N ASN A 4 6.60 -7.36 10.21
CA ASN A 4 7.56 -7.71 11.22
C ASN A 4 7.78 -6.50 12.14
N SER A 5 7.81 -6.72 13.44
CA SER A 5 8.16 -5.68 14.40
C SER A 5 9.56 -5.14 14.12
N MET A 6 9.80 -3.87 14.44
CA MET A 6 11.05 -3.14 14.24
C MET A 6 11.50 -2.97 12.78
N HIS A 7 10.59 -3.15 11.81
CA HIS A 7 10.87 -2.92 10.39
C HIS A 7 10.17 -1.65 9.87
N ARG A 8 10.82 -0.93 8.95
CA ARG A 8 10.27 0.27 8.31
C ARG A 8 9.45 -0.10 7.09
N TYR A 9 8.28 0.51 6.95
CA TYR A 9 7.35 0.28 5.85
C TYR A 9 6.93 1.60 5.18
N GLN A 10 6.68 1.52 3.87
CA GLN A 10 6.13 2.60 3.05
C GLN A 10 4.76 2.14 2.52
N PRO A 11 3.65 2.69 3.03
CA PRO A 11 2.33 2.49 2.43
C PRO A 11 2.29 2.95 0.98
N ARG A 12 1.48 2.26 0.17
CA ARG A 12 1.18 2.60 -1.22
C ARG A 12 -0.32 2.53 -1.43
N LEU A 13 -0.88 3.53 -2.09
CA LEU A 13 -2.29 3.55 -2.48
C LEU A 13 -2.40 3.13 -3.95
N HIS A 14 -3.21 2.11 -4.21
CA HIS A 14 -3.47 1.63 -5.57
C HIS A 14 -4.90 1.98 -5.97
N VAL A 15 -5.06 2.76 -7.04
CA VAL A 15 -6.36 3.08 -7.64
C VAL A 15 -6.49 2.24 -8.90
N VAL A 16 -7.53 1.39 -8.97
CA VAL A 16 -7.77 0.50 -10.09
C VAL A 16 -9.09 0.89 -10.77
N VAL A 17 -9.05 1.12 -12.07
CA VAL A 17 -10.23 1.33 -12.91
C VAL A 17 -10.74 -0.04 -13.34
N VAL A 18 -11.96 -0.38 -12.91
CA VAL A 18 -12.60 -1.67 -13.23
C VAL A 18 -13.69 -1.42 -14.26
N ASP A 19 -13.54 -2.02 -15.44
CA ASP A 19 -14.62 -2.15 -16.42
C ASP A 19 -15.50 -3.38 -16.08
N ARG A 20 -16.81 -3.27 -16.33
CA ARG A 20 -17.78 -4.35 -16.09
C ARG A 20 -17.73 -5.46 -17.14
N SER A 21 -16.98 -5.28 -18.23
CA SER A 21 -16.73 -6.33 -19.23
C SER A 21 -15.87 -7.46 -18.64
N ARG A 22 -16.08 -8.69 -19.12
CA ARG A 22 -15.38 -9.90 -18.63
C ARG A 22 -13.84 -9.85 -18.83
N ASP A 23 -13.34 -8.96 -19.69
CA ASP A 23 -11.92 -8.82 -20.00
C ASP A 23 -11.19 -7.80 -19.10
N SER A 24 -11.84 -7.20 -18.10
CA SER A 24 -11.23 -6.20 -17.23
C SER A 24 -9.99 -6.71 -16.47
N GLN A 25 -9.92 -8.01 -16.16
CA GLN A 25 -8.72 -8.63 -15.58
C GLN A 25 -7.54 -8.73 -16.56
N ARG A 26 -7.77 -8.84 -17.88
CA ARG A 26 -6.68 -8.93 -18.88
C ARG A 26 -5.88 -7.63 -18.99
N TYR A 27 -6.51 -6.49 -18.74
CA TYR A 27 -5.87 -5.17 -18.80
C TYR A 27 -5.51 -4.62 -17.42
N ALA A 28 -5.58 -5.44 -16.36
CA ALA A 28 -5.30 -5.04 -14.99
C ALA A 28 -3.93 -4.38 -14.80
N HIS A 29 -2.94 -4.72 -15.63
CA HIS A 29 -1.60 -4.12 -15.60
C HIS A 29 -1.52 -2.69 -16.17
N ARG A 30 -2.54 -2.21 -16.89
CA ARG A 30 -2.62 -0.85 -17.46
C ARG A 30 -3.67 0.03 -16.80
N ASN A 31 -4.62 -0.58 -16.08
CA ASN A 31 -5.77 0.12 -15.52
C ASN A 31 -5.58 0.49 -14.04
N PHE A 32 -4.35 0.66 -13.59
CA PHE A 32 -4.08 1.08 -12.22
C PHE A 32 -3.01 2.15 -12.13
N CYS A 33 -3.18 3.04 -11.17
CA CYS A 33 -2.16 3.98 -10.74
C CYS A 33 -1.76 3.66 -9.30
N THR A 34 -0.47 3.80 -9.01
CA THR A 34 0.04 3.65 -7.65
C THR A 34 0.61 4.96 -7.16
N PHE A 35 0.18 5.38 -5.98
CA PHE A 35 0.62 6.59 -5.32
C PHE A 35 1.40 6.23 -4.06
N THR A 36 2.51 6.94 -3.83
CA THR A 36 3.38 6.75 -2.68
C THR A 36 3.58 8.10 -2.01
N PHE A 37 3.36 8.17 -0.71
CA PHE A 37 3.47 9.39 0.10
C PHE A 37 4.61 9.19 1.12
N PRO A 38 5.81 9.77 0.91
CA PRO A 38 6.96 9.54 1.77
C PRO A 38 6.74 9.86 3.27
N GLU A 39 5.88 10.82 3.56
CA GLU A 39 5.45 11.23 4.89
C GLU A 39 4.65 10.16 5.64
N THR A 40 4.13 9.14 4.94
CA THR A 40 3.37 8.03 5.53
C THR A 40 4.24 6.85 5.94
N ARG A 41 5.56 6.95 5.85
CA ARG A 41 6.48 5.90 6.31
C ARG A 41 6.39 5.74 7.83
N PHE A 42 6.40 4.49 8.28
CA PHE A 42 6.38 4.17 9.71
C PHE A 42 7.27 2.96 10.02
N ILE A 43 7.53 2.73 11.30
CA ILE A 43 8.15 1.50 11.79
C ILE A 43 7.06 0.71 12.51
N ALA A 44 6.85 -0.55 12.11
CA ALA A 44 5.92 -1.42 12.82
C ALA A 44 6.51 -1.76 14.20
N VAL A 45 5.73 -1.59 15.26
CA VAL A 45 6.15 -1.90 16.63
C VAL A 45 5.02 -2.62 17.35
N THR A 46 5.37 -3.48 18.31
CA THR A 46 4.40 -4.13 19.20
C THR A 46 4.04 -3.27 20.41
N ALA A 47 4.85 -2.25 20.70
CA ALA A 47 4.59 -1.21 21.70
C ALA A 47 5.27 0.11 21.28
N TYR A 48 4.66 1.25 21.59
CA TYR A 48 5.26 2.56 21.33
C TYR A 48 6.59 2.68 22.07
N GLN A 49 7.63 3.07 21.34
CA GLN A 49 8.99 3.23 21.88
C GLN A 49 9.31 4.69 22.21
N ASN A 50 8.67 5.63 21.52
CA ASN A 50 8.88 7.05 21.75
C ASN A 50 7.91 7.54 22.83
N HIS A 51 8.43 8.26 23.81
CA HIS A 51 7.67 8.85 24.92
C HIS A 51 7.18 10.27 24.63
N ARG A 52 7.59 10.84 23.48
CA ARG A 52 7.07 12.11 22.97
C ARG A 52 5.61 12.01 22.58
#